data_AF-A0A2E6K4P8-F1
#
_entry.id   AF-A0A2E6K4P8-F1
#
_cell.length_a   1.000
_cell.length_b   1.000
_cell.length_c   1.000
_cell.angle_alpha   90.00
_cell.angle_beta   90.00
_cell.angle_gamma   90.00
#
_symmetry.space_group_name_H-M   'P 1'
#
loop_
_entity.id
_entity.type
_entity.pdbx_description
1 polymer ?
#
loop_
_entity_poly.entity_id
_entity_poly.type
_entity_poly.pdbx_seq_one_letter_code
_entity_poly.pdbx_strand_id
1 'polypeptide(L)'
;MKAARDAGEPLWRETEDKVSANPGQDVSVKTDFTAPVYVINWGLCASACLDANDFFTLFDNTKIIGAPTSADSTYMEVRSVPLPAGPGQLVIPSKVYVGRPRGWGVIYEPDIEMDQVDWSTEAFLDRIETDLVSG
;
A
#
# COMPACT_ATOMS: atom_id res chain seq x y z
N MET A 1 -18.19 17.41 11.94
CA MET A 1 -18.23 16.16 12.74
C MET A 1 -19.18 16.26 13.93
N LYS A 2 -18.97 17.14 14.91
CA LYS A 2 -19.86 17.25 16.09
C LYS A 2 -21.31 17.59 15.71
N ALA A 3 -21.53 18.65 14.93
CA ALA A 3 -22.86 19.05 14.49
C ALA A 3 -23.63 17.95 13.72
N ALA A 4 -22.97 17.23 12.81
CA ALA A 4 -23.57 16.10 12.08
C ALA A 4 -23.90 14.93 13.01
N ARG A 5 -23.03 14.62 13.99
CA ARG A 5 -23.30 13.59 15.00
C ARG A 5 -24.48 13.96 15.91
N ASP A 6 -24.53 15.22 16.36
CA ASP A 6 -25.61 15.74 17.20
C ASP A 6 -26.95 15.75 16.44
N ALA A 7 -26.92 15.90 15.11
CA ALA A 7 -28.08 15.86 14.22
C ALA A 7 -28.48 14.44 13.75
N GLY A 8 -27.73 13.39 14.13
CA GLY A 8 -27.96 12.02 13.64
C GLY A 8 -27.68 11.84 12.14
N GLU A 9 -26.97 12.77 11.52
CA GLU A 9 -26.65 12.72 10.10
C GLU A 9 -25.52 11.72 9.85
N PRO A 10 -25.59 10.92 8.76
CA PRO A 10 -24.49 10.06 8.38
C PRO A 10 -23.24 10.91 8.12
N LEU A 11 -22.09 10.43 8.59
CA LEU A 11 -20.81 11.04 8.24
C LEU A 11 -20.66 11.04 6.72
N TRP A 12 -20.21 12.17 6.15
CA TRP A 12 -19.97 12.29 4.73
C TRP A 12 -19.06 11.15 4.26
N ARG A 13 -19.52 10.44 3.23
CA ARG A 13 -18.80 9.36 2.56
C ARG A 13 -18.59 9.81 1.13
N GLU A 14 -17.35 9.79 0.68
CA GLU A 14 -17.06 9.94 -0.74
C GLU A 14 -17.77 8.81 -1.49
N THR A 15 -18.69 9.18 -2.37
CA THR A 15 -19.28 8.24 -3.32
C THR A 15 -18.34 8.20 -4.52
N GLU A 16 -17.42 7.24 -4.52
CA GLU A 16 -16.83 6.82 -5.78
C GLU A 16 -17.98 6.36 -6.68
N ASP A 17 -17.91 6.67 -7.99
CA ASP A 17 -18.79 6.03 -8.96
C ASP A 17 -18.77 4.54 -8.67
N LYS A 18 -19.95 3.93 -8.44
CA LYS A 18 -20.07 2.57 -7.93
C LYS A 18 -19.42 1.56 -8.86
N VAL A 19 -18.11 1.41 -8.81
CA VAL A 19 -17.41 0.21 -9.24
C VAL A 19 -17.64 -0.76 -8.10
N SER A 20 -18.63 -1.63 -8.28
CA SER A 20 -18.88 -2.75 -7.37
C SER A 20 -17.73 -3.74 -7.47
N ALA A 21 -16.56 -3.39 -6.92
CA ALA A 21 -15.54 -4.38 -6.62
C ALA A 21 -16.04 -5.16 -5.41
N ASN A 22 -16.36 -6.44 -5.61
CA ASN A 22 -16.63 -7.35 -4.50
C ASN A 22 -15.31 -7.55 -3.74
N PRO A 23 -15.17 -7.08 -2.49
CA PRO A 23 -13.98 -7.30 -1.71
C PRO A 23 -13.93 -8.80 -1.35
N GLY A 24 -13.11 -9.56 -2.06
CA GLY A 24 -13.00 -11.02 -1.91
C GLY A 24 -13.28 -11.83 -3.18
N GLN A 25 -13.52 -11.18 -4.33
CA GLN A 25 -13.43 -11.92 -5.59
C GLN A 25 -11.96 -12.13 -5.91
N ASP A 26 -11.51 -13.38 -5.79
CA ASP A 26 -10.24 -13.87 -6.30
C ASP A 26 -10.28 -13.77 -7.82
N VAL A 27 -10.09 -12.56 -8.33
CA VAL A 27 -9.87 -12.32 -9.75
C VAL A 27 -8.39 -12.51 -9.99
N SER A 28 -8.00 -13.76 -10.18
CA SER A 28 -6.94 -14.05 -11.16
C SER A 28 -7.40 -13.39 -12.46
N VAL A 29 -6.91 -12.16 -12.70
CA VAL A 29 -7.25 -11.42 -13.91
C VAL A 29 -6.54 -12.16 -15.02
N LYS A 30 -7.29 -12.90 -15.85
CA LYS A 30 -6.75 -13.53 -17.05
C LYS A 30 -6.18 -12.44 -17.95
N THR A 31 -4.86 -12.28 -17.89
CA THR A 31 -4.10 -11.26 -18.59
C THR A 31 -3.23 -11.92 -19.66
N ASP A 32 -3.00 -11.24 -20.78
CA ASP A 32 -1.98 -11.61 -21.77
C ASP A 32 -0.58 -11.13 -21.36
N PHE A 33 -0.48 -10.48 -20.20
CA PHE A 33 0.76 -10.06 -19.60
C PHE A 33 1.53 -11.25 -19.02
N THR A 34 2.48 -11.77 -19.79
CA THR A 34 3.29 -12.93 -19.41
C THR A 34 4.72 -12.57 -18.98
N ALA A 35 5.14 -11.32 -19.13
CA ALA A 35 6.48 -10.88 -18.76
C ALA A 35 6.60 -10.81 -17.23
N PRO A 36 7.63 -11.42 -16.61
CA PRO A 36 7.84 -11.29 -15.17
C PRO A 36 8.00 -9.83 -14.74
N VAL A 37 7.39 -9.46 -13.61
CA VAL A 37 7.51 -8.12 -13.01
C VAL A 37 8.16 -8.23 -11.65
N TYR A 38 9.14 -7.36 -11.40
CA TYR A 38 9.77 -7.21 -10.09
C TYR A 38 9.46 -5.83 -9.55
N VAL A 39 8.79 -5.77 -8.40
CA VAL A 39 8.47 -4.53 -7.69
C VAL A 39 9.52 -4.33 -6.61
N ILE A 40 10.35 -3.30 -6.76
CA ILE A 40 11.40 -2.98 -5.79
C ILE A 40 10.78 -2.24 -4.60
N ASN A 41 10.84 -2.86 -3.43
CA ASN A 41 10.33 -2.32 -2.16
C ASN A 41 11.43 -2.06 -1.15
N TRP A 42 11.15 -1.11 -0.24
CA TRP A 42 12.03 -0.78 0.88
C TRP A 42 11.23 -0.38 2.13
N GLY A 43 11.94 -0.24 3.25
CA GLY A 43 11.35 -0.02 4.57
C GLY A 43 10.45 1.22 4.75
N LEU A 44 10.55 2.27 3.92
CA LEU A 44 9.59 3.39 3.94
C LEU A 44 8.59 3.37 2.79
N CYS A 45 8.44 2.25 2.08
CA CYS A 45 7.27 2.06 1.22
C CYS A 45 6.01 2.08 2.10
N ALA A 46 5.31 3.20 2.04
CA ALA A 46 4.15 3.54 2.86
C ALA A 46 3.10 4.23 1.96
N SER A 47 1.88 4.32 2.46
CA SER A 47 0.76 5.03 1.83
C SER A 47 0.53 4.57 0.39
N ALA A 48 0.56 5.49 -0.58
CA ALA A 48 0.34 5.18 -1.99
C ALA A 48 1.31 4.13 -2.56
N CYS A 49 2.52 3.97 -1.98
CA CYS A 49 3.42 2.88 -2.38
C CYS A 49 2.81 1.51 -2.09
N LEU A 50 2.15 1.36 -0.94
CA LEU A 50 1.47 0.12 -0.59
C LEU A 50 0.21 -0.08 -1.44
N ASP A 51 -0.47 0.99 -1.84
CA ASP A 51 -1.61 0.88 -2.77
C ASP A 51 -1.16 0.41 -4.15
N ALA A 52 0.04 0.79 -4.62
CA ALA A 52 0.60 0.22 -5.85
C ALA A 52 0.87 -1.29 -5.70
N ASN A 53 1.38 -1.73 -4.55
CA ASN A 53 1.56 -3.17 -4.27
C ASN A 53 0.23 -3.92 -4.23
N ASP A 54 -0.83 -3.34 -3.66
CA ASP A 54 -2.19 -3.92 -3.69
C ASP A 54 -2.67 -4.22 -5.13
N PHE A 55 -2.18 -3.49 -6.14
CA PHE A 55 -2.49 -3.75 -7.56
C PHE A 55 -1.51 -4.72 -8.21
N PHE A 56 -0.20 -4.52 -8.06
CA PHE A 56 0.79 -5.35 -8.74
C PHE A 56 0.76 -6.81 -8.28
N THR A 57 0.45 -7.04 -7.00
CA THR A 57 0.33 -8.38 -6.42
C THR A 57 -0.94 -9.14 -6.81
N LEU A 58 -1.83 -8.54 -7.60
CA LEU A 58 -2.96 -9.24 -8.22
C LEU A 58 -2.54 -10.14 -9.39
N PHE A 59 -1.32 -9.99 -9.89
CA PHE A 59 -0.80 -10.77 -11.02
C PHE A 59 0.19 -11.83 -10.52
N ASP A 60 -0.05 -13.09 -10.91
CA ASP A 60 0.77 -14.24 -10.47
C ASP A 60 2.24 -14.17 -10.95
N ASN A 61 2.53 -13.38 -11.99
CA ASN A 61 3.87 -13.16 -12.53
C ASN A 61 4.58 -11.92 -11.94
N THR A 62 4.07 -11.36 -10.85
CA THR A 62 4.72 -10.30 -10.08
C THR A 62 5.43 -10.89 -8.87
N LYS A 63 6.68 -10.46 -8.63
CA LYS A 63 7.41 -10.67 -7.38
C LYS A 63 7.81 -9.34 -6.76
N ILE A 64 7.75 -9.25 -5.44
CA ILE A 64 8.33 -8.17 -4.65
C ILE A 64 9.78 -8.52 -4.35
N ILE A 65 10.70 -7.60 -4.61
CA ILE A 65 12.12 -7.72 -4.29
C ILE A 65 12.58 -6.55 -3.43
N GLY A 66 13.45 -6.79 -2.45
CA GLY A 66 13.96 -5.74 -1.58
C GLY A 66 13.81 -6.07 -0.10
N ALA A 67 13.26 -5.14 0.67
CA ALA A 67 13.04 -5.29 2.11
C ALA A 67 11.54 -5.21 2.45
N PRO A 68 11.15 -5.68 3.66
CA PRO A 68 9.79 -5.52 4.14
C PRO A 68 9.36 -4.05 4.10
N THR A 69 8.12 -3.80 3.69
CA THR A 69 7.59 -2.43 3.61
C THR A 69 7.30 -1.85 5.00
N SER A 70 6.98 -0.55 5.05
CA SER A 70 6.31 0.01 6.22
C SER A 70 4.89 -0.56 6.35
N ALA A 71 4.26 -0.27 7.49
CA ALA A 71 2.87 -0.56 7.78
C ALA A 71 2.09 0.76 7.94
N ASP A 72 0.97 0.86 7.25
CA ASP A 72 0.10 2.03 7.33
C ASP A 72 -1.23 1.72 8.02
N SER A 73 -1.79 2.74 8.66
CA SER A 73 -3.15 2.71 9.17
C SER A 73 -4.17 2.87 8.04
N THR A 74 -5.46 2.64 8.35
CA THR A 74 -6.55 3.00 7.43
C THR A 74 -6.89 4.48 7.42
N TYR A 75 -6.25 5.29 8.25
CA TYR A 75 -6.49 6.71 8.29
C TYR A 75 -5.81 7.40 7.12
N MET A 76 -6.60 8.11 6.34
CA MET A 76 -6.18 8.92 5.20
C MET A 76 -6.45 10.39 5.50
N GLU A 77 -5.83 11.27 4.73
CA GLU A 77 -5.98 12.73 4.85
C GLU A 77 -5.73 13.24 6.27
N VAL A 78 -4.49 13.65 6.53
CA VAL A 78 -4.08 14.14 7.84
C VAL A 78 -4.11 15.67 7.86
N ARG A 79 -4.77 16.24 8.88
CA ARG A 79 -4.65 17.66 9.20
C ARG A 79 -3.72 17.83 10.37
N SER A 80 -2.64 18.58 10.17
CA SER A 80 -1.72 18.95 11.25
C SER A 80 -2.05 20.35 11.74
N VAL A 81 -2.26 20.49 13.04
CA VAL A 81 -2.54 21.79 13.70
C VAL A 81 -1.48 22.04 14.76
N PRO A 82 -0.77 23.19 14.75
CA PRO A 82 0.16 23.55 15.81
C PRO A 82 -0.54 23.59 17.18
N LEU A 83 0.11 23.09 18.22
CA LEU A 83 -0.43 23.17 19.57
C LEU A 83 -0.33 24.62 20.10
N PRO A 84 -1.37 25.16 20.74
CA PRO A 84 -1.34 26.56 21.22
C PRO A 84 -0.22 26.87 22.23
N ALA A 85 0.30 25.85 22.93
CA ALA A 85 1.20 26.00 24.07
C ALA A 85 2.68 25.70 23.79
N GLY A 86 3.08 25.38 22.55
CA GLY A 86 4.49 25.06 22.28
C GLY A 86 4.72 24.21 21.03
N PRO A 87 5.92 23.63 20.88
CA PRO A 87 6.46 23.20 19.58
C PRO A 87 5.81 21.93 18.99
N GLY A 88 4.78 21.39 19.65
CA GLY A 88 4.08 20.19 19.20
C GLY A 88 3.03 20.49 18.14
N GLN A 89 2.60 19.43 17.46
CA GLN A 89 1.49 19.47 16.51
C GLN A 89 0.48 18.38 16.87
N LEU A 90 -0.80 18.68 16.73
CA LEU A 90 -1.88 17.71 16.76
C LEU A 90 -2.11 17.21 15.33
N VAL A 91 -1.97 15.90 15.10
CA VAL A 91 -2.28 15.25 13.82
C VAL A 91 -3.67 14.64 13.92
N ILE A 92 -4.60 15.14 13.11
CA ILE A 92 -5.99 14.69 13.08
C ILE A 92 -6.23 13.97 11.75
N PRO A 93 -6.36 12.65 11.74
CA PRO A 93 -6.82 11.94 10.55
C PRO A 93 -8.29 12.28 10.29
N SER A 94 -8.62 12.57 9.04
CA SER A 94 -9.95 13.07 8.67
C SER A 94 -10.72 12.19 7.70
N LYS A 95 -10.05 11.20 7.09
CA LYS A 95 -10.66 10.17 6.24
C LYS A 95 -10.25 8.78 6.73
N VAL A 96 -11.10 7.80 6.49
CA VAL A 96 -10.81 6.38 6.76
C VAL A 96 -11.09 5.58 5.50
N TYR A 97 -10.12 4.78 5.09
CA TYR A 97 -10.28 3.81 4.01
C TYR A 97 -11.10 2.62 4.52
N VAL A 98 -12.18 2.29 3.82
CA VAL A 98 -13.08 1.16 4.15
C VAL A 98 -13.14 0.17 2.98
N GLY A 99 -13.21 -1.12 3.27
CA GLY A 99 -13.30 -2.17 2.24
C GLY A 99 -11.99 -2.53 1.54
N ARG A 100 -10.85 -2.04 2.06
CA ARG A 100 -9.52 -2.38 1.55
C ARG A 100 -9.20 -3.85 1.78
N PRO A 101 -8.74 -4.61 0.76
CA PRO A 101 -8.33 -6.00 0.93
C PRO A 101 -7.15 -6.17 1.88
N ARG A 102 -6.09 -5.34 1.73
CA ARG A 102 -4.94 -5.38 2.64
C ARG A 102 -5.33 -4.89 4.04
N GLY A 103 -5.00 -5.72 5.04
CA GLY A 103 -5.32 -5.49 6.45
C GLY A 103 -4.64 -4.27 7.07
N TRP A 104 -5.11 -3.88 8.26
CA TRP A 104 -4.63 -2.68 8.96
C TRP A 104 -3.25 -2.93 9.56
N GLY A 105 -2.30 -2.04 9.31
CA GLY A 105 -0.93 -2.21 9.80
C GLY A 105 -0.22 -3.43 9.21
N VAL A 106 -0.71 -3.97 8.08
CA VAL A 106 -0.10 -5.12 7.40
C VAL A 106 0.97 -4.64 6.43
N ILE A 107 2.17 -5.19 6.55
CA ILE A 107 3.29 -4.98 5.63
C ILE A 107 3.20 -5.91 4.42
N TYR A 108 3.93 -5.59 3.36
CA TYR A 108 4.33 -6.56 2.35
C TYR A 108 5.72 -7.10 2.69
N GLU A 109 5.83 -8.42 2.72
CA GLU A 109 7.13 -9.09 2.75
C GLU A 109 7.68 -9.20 1.32
N PRO A 110 9.01 -9.16 1.13
CA PRO A 110 9.60 -9.43 -0.17
C PRO A 110 9.53 -10.94 -0.47
N ASP A 111 9.22 -11.28 -1.72
CA ASP A 111 9.42 -12.65 -2.24
C ASP A 111 10.91 -12.95 -2.39
N ILE A 112 11.70 -11.91 -2.67
CA ILE A 112 13.16 -11.96 -2.81
C ILE A 112 13.78 -10.88 -1.92
N GLU A 113 14.37 -11.29 -0.80
CA GLU A 113 15.02 -10.35 0.11
C GLU A 113 16.36 -9.84 -0.45
N MET A 114 16.58 -8.52 -0.31
CA MET A 114 17.85 -7.82 -0.54
C MET A 114 18.45 -7.45 0.81
N ASP A 115 19.31 -8.33 1.33
CA ASP A 115 19.98 -8.18 2.63
C ASP A 115 21.33 -7.46 2.54
N GLN A 116 21.81 -7.21 1.32
CA GLN A 116 23.02 -6.45 1.06
C GLN A 116 22.84 -4.95 1.30
N VAL A 117 23.97 -4.27 1.56
CA VAL A 117 24.02 -2.80 1.69
C VAL A 117 23.92 -2.11 0.32
N ASP A 118 24.35 -2.77 -0.74
CA ASP A 118 24.30 -2.22 -2.10
C ASP A 118 22.90 -2.40 -2.71
N TRP A 119 22.21 -1.28 -2.88
CA TRP A 119 20.87 -1.17 -3.47
C TRP A 119 20.92 -0.47 -4.84
N SER A 120 22.05 -0.55 -5.53
CA SER A 120 22.21 -0.07 -6.90
C SER A 120 21.32 -0.86 -7.88
N THR A 121 21.05 -0.25 -9.02
CA THR A 121 20.32 -0.91 -10.12
C THR A 121 21.02 -2.20 -10.54
N GLU A 122 22.35 -2.20 -10.58
CA GLU A 122 23.17 -3.36 -10.94
C GLU A 122 22.98 -4.51 -9.94
N ALA A 123 22.98 -4.22 -8.63
CA ALA A 123 22.74 -5.24 -7.61
C ALA A 123 21.34 -5.86 -7.70
N PHE A 124 20.31 -5.05 -7.99
CA PHE A 124 18.96 -5.56 -8.25
C PHE A 124 18.91 -6.39 -9.54
N LEU A 125 19.57 -5.93 -10.61
CA LEU A 125 19.59 -6.63 -11.88
C LEU A 125 20.23 -8.02 -11.72
N ASP A 126 21.39 -8.12 -11.08
CA ASP A 126 22.06 -9.39 -10.81
C ASP A 126 21.15 -10.37 -10.06
N ARG A 127 20.41 -9.86 -9.04
CA ARG A 127 19.50 -10.68 -8.25
C ARG A 127 18.27 -11.13 -9.06
N ILE A 128 17.71 -10.24 -9.87
CA ILE A 128 16.58 -10.53 -10.76
C ILE A 128 16.98 -11.56 -11.83
N GLU A 129 18.13 -11.38 -12.47
CA GLU A 129 18.63 -12.31 -13.48
C GLU A 129 18.89 -13.71 -12.89
N THR A 130 19.39 -13.77 -11.65
CA THR A 130 19.57 -15.03 -10.91
C THR A 130 18.25 -15.75 -10.63
N ASP A 131 17.20 -15.02 -10.27
CA ASP A 131 15.87 -15.60 -10.05
C ASP A 131 15.25 -16.10 -11.37
N LEU A 132 15.39 -15.34 -12.46
CA LEU A 132 14.86 -15.69 -13.78
C LEU A 132 15.45 -16.98 -14.37
N VAL A 133 16.68 -17.35 -14.01
CA VAL A 133 17.30 -18.61 -14.46
C VAL A 133 17.00 -19.81 -13.55
N SER A 134 16.44 -19.56 -12.36
CA SER A 134 16.19 -20.58 -11.33
C SER A 134 14.75 -21.11 -11.33
N GLY A 135 13.81 -20.43 -12.01
CA GLY A 135 12.41 -20.83 -12.17
C GLY A 135 12.12 -21.54 -13.48
#